data_AF-A0A2V1NZY0-F1
#
_entry.id   AF-A0A2V1NZY0-F1
#
_cell.length_a   1.000
_cell.length_b   1.000
_cell.length_c   1.000
_cell.angle_alpha   90.00
_cell.angle_beta   90.00
_cell.angle_gamma   90.00
#
_symmetry.space_group_name_H-M   'P 1'
#
loop_
_entity.id
_entity.type
_entity.pdbx_description
1 polymer ?
#
loop_
_entity_poly.entity_id
_entity_poly.type
_entity_poly.pdbx_seq_one_letter_code
_entity_poly.pdbx_strand_id
1 'polypeptide(L)' 'MTFTDEEMEGVRAAAAAEGKSLKQYLHDLGVRELRRKQFVAGAASWAEKLREEFDQAFPDEIPPSQRGDGTAAA' A
#
# COMPACT_ATOMS: atom_id res chain seq x y z
N MET A 1 0.08 -21.73 -12.36
CA MET A 1 1.49 -21.55 -11.93
C MET A 1 1.68 -22.32 -10.64
N THR A 2 2.76 -23.10 -10.56
CA THR A 2 3.17 -23.86 -9.38
C THR A 2 4.60 -23.47 -9.06
N PHE A 3 4.97 -23.54 -7.78
CA PHE A 3 6.36 -23.32 -7.38
C PHE A 3 7.26 -24.38 -8.00
N THR A 4 8.48 -23.97 -8.36
CA THR A 4 9.58 -24.90 -8.65
C THR A 4 10.07 -25.56 -7.37
N ASP A 5 10.86 -26.63 -7.48
CA ASP A 5 11.43 -27.30 -6.32
C ASP A 5 12.37 -26.39 -5.52
N GLU A 6 13.16 -25.57 -6.20
CA GLU A 6 14.05 -24.57 -5.60
C GLU A 6 13.25 -23.50 -4.84
N GLU A 7 12.17 -22.98 -5.44
CA GLU A 7 11.27 -22.04 -4.77
C GLU A 7 10.63 -22.69 -3.53
N MET A 8 10.20 -23.95 -3.64
CA MET A 8 9.65 -24.69 -2.50
C MET A 8 10.67 -24.95 -1.40
N GLU A 9 11.93 -25.21 -1.73
CA GLU A 9 13.01 -25.34 -0.74
C GLU A 9 13.24 -24.01 -0.01
N GLY A 10 13.31 -22.89 -0.74
CA GLY A 10 13.41 -21.56 -0.15
C GLY A 10 12.26 -21.24 0.81
N VAL A 11 11.02 -21.56 0.42
CA VAL A 11 9.84 -21.34 1.29
C VAL A 11 9.90 -22.23 2.54
N ARG A 12 10.34 -23.49 2.42
CA ARG A 12 10.50 -24.38 3.59
C ARG A 12 11.60 -23.89 4.53
N ALA A 13 12.73 -23.42 3.99
CA ALA A 13 13.81 -22.86 4.80
C ALA A 13 13.35 -21.62 5.58
N ALA A 14 12.60 -20.71 4.93
CA ALA A 14 12.03 -19.54 5.59
C ALA A 14 11.02 -19.92 6.68
N ALA A 15 10.13 -20.88 6.41
CA ALA A 15 9.20 -21.39 7.42
C ALA A 15 9.93 -21.99 8.63
N ALA A 16 11.00 -22.76 8.40
CA ALA A 16 11.82 -23.35 9.44
C ALA A 16 12.57 -22.30 10.26
N ALA A 17 13.10 -21.25 9.62
CA ALA A 17 13.75 -20.13 10.31
C ALA A 17 12.80 -19.38 11.26
N GLU A 18 11.49 -19.37 10.95
CA GLU A 18 10.44 -18.82 11.82
C GLU A 18 9.84 -19.86 12.80
N GLY A 19 10.32 -21.11 12.80
CA GLY A 19 9.78 -22.19 13.63
C GLY A 19 8.35 -22.60 13.28
N LYS A 20 7.92 -22.36 12.03
CA LYS A 20 6.56 -22.59 11.56
C LYS A 20 6.49 -23.79 10.61
N SER A 21 5.31 -24.41 10.55
CA SER A 21 4.99 -25.31 9.44
C SER A 21 4.89 -24.52 8.13
N LEU A 22 5.20 -25.16 7.00
CA LEU A 22 5.05 -24.58 5.66
C LEU A 22 3.64 -24.00 5.43
N LYS A 23 2.60 -24.72 5.86
CA LYS A 23 1.21 -24.27 5.76
C LYS A 23 0.97 -22.99 6.57
N GLN A 24 1.41 -22.96 7.82
CA GLN A 24 1.23 -21.80 8.69
C GLN A 24 1.96 -20.58 8.13
N TYR A 25 3.19 -20.77 7.66
CA TYR A 25 3.99 -19.71 7.07
C TYR A 25 3.32 -19.10 5.82
N LEU A 26 2.85 -19.94 4.89
CA LEU A 26 2.13 -19.48 3.70
C LEU A 26 0.82 -18.77 4.04
N HIS A 27 0.07 -19.27 5.02
CA HIS A 27 -1.13 -18.62 5.51
C HIS A 27 -0.83 -17.23 6.08
N ASP A 28 0.16 -17.12 6.96
CA ASP A 28 0.55 -15.85 7.58
C ASP A 28 1.00 -14.84 6.54
N LEU A 29 1.76 -15.27 5.53
CA LEU A 29 2.20 -14.43 4.42
C LEU A 29 1.00 -13.87 3.65
N GLY A 30 0.01 -14.72 3.33
CA GLY A 30 -1.23 -14.31 2.65
C GLY A 30 -2.03 -13.29 3.48
N VAL A 31 -2.19 -13.53 4.78
CA VAL A 31 -2.88 -12.61 5.69
C VAL A 31 -2.14 -11.28 5.81
N ARG A 32 -0.82 -11.31 5.94
CA ARG A 32 0.02 -10.10 6.00
C ARG A 32 -0.12 -9.27 4.74
N GLU A 33 -0.06 -9.89 3.57
CA GLU A 33 -0.17 -9.20 2.29
C GLU A 33 -1.57 -8.61 2.08
N LEU A 34 -2.63 -9.34 2.47
CA LEU A 34 -3.99 -8.80 2.45
C LEU A 34 -4.13 -7.56 3.33
N ARG A 35 -3.63 -7.62 4.57
CA ARG A 35 -3.65 -6.47 5.50
C ARG A 35 -2.85 -5.29 4.96
N ARG A 36 -1.69 -5.54 4.35
CA ARG A 36 -0.88 -4.50 3.71
C ARG A 36 -1.66 -3.78 2.60
N LYS A 37 -2.33 -4.54 1.72
CA LYS A 37 -3.16 -3.97 0.65
C LYS A 37 -4.32 -3.13 1.19
N GLN A 38 -5.03 -3.64 2.20
CA GLN A 38 -6.11 -2.90 2.84
C GLN A 38 -5.63 -1.60 3.49
N PHE A 39 -4.49 -1.65 4.18
CA PHE A 39 -3.89 -0.47 4.79
C PHE A 39 -3.52 0.58 3.72
N VAL A 40 -2.80 0.18 2.67
CA VAL A 40 -2.40 1.11 1.59
C VAL A 40 -3.62 1.72 0.90
N ALA A 41 -4.65 0.93 0.61
CA ALA A 41 -5.88 1.43 0.02
C ALA A 41 -6.60 2.45 0.93
N GLY A 42 -6.68 2.15 2.23
CA GLY A 42 -7.26 3.07 3.21
C GLY A 42 -6.46 4.37 3.34
N ALA A 43 -5.13 4.27 3.40
CA ALA A 43 -4.24 5.43 3.49
C ALA A 43 -4.32 6.32 2.25
N ALA A 44 -4.35 5.73 1.05
CA ALA A 44 -4.55 6.47 -0.19
C ALA A 44 -5.90 7.19 -0.20
N SER A 45 -6.99 6.49 0.13
CA SER A 45 -8.32 7.11 0.20
C SER A 45 -8.39 8.26 1.22
N TRP A 46 -7.68 8.14 2.35
CA TRP A 46 -7.64 9.19 3.35
C TRP A 46 -6.79 10.38 2.92
N ALA A 47 -5.65 10.14 2.27
CA ALA A 47 -4.81 11.20 1.71
C ALA A 47 -5.56 12.03 0.67
N GLU A 48 -6.36 11.40 -0.20
CA GLU A 48 -7.19 12.12 -1.17
C GLU A 48 -8.24 13.02 -0.49
N LYS A 49 -8.83 12.59 0.63
CA LYS A 49 -9.79 13.41 1.38
C LYS A 49 -9.13 14.64 2.01
N LEU A 50 -7.96 14.44 2.62
CA LEU A 50 -7.23 15.55 3.22
C LEU A 50 -6.60 16.49 2.20
N ARG A 51 -6.36 16.02 0.97
CA ARG A 51 -5.79 16.85 -0.10
C ARG A 51 -6.61 18.10 -0.32
N GLU A 52 -7.93 17.96 -0.41
CA GLU A 52 -8.83 19.10 -0.63
C GLU A 52 -8.78 20.12 0.53
N GLU A 53 -8.83 19.65 1.77
CA GLU A 53 -8.72 20.52 2.95
C GLU A 53 -7.35 21.23 3.01
N PHE A 54 -6.27 20.51 2.67
CA PHE A 54 -4.93 21.05 2.63
C PHE A 54 -4.79 22.12 1.54
N ASP A 55 -5.25 21.82 0.33
CA ASP A 55 -5.19 22.73 -0.82
C ASP A 55 -5.99 24.02 -0.55
N GLN A 56 -7.14 23.93 0.13
CA GLN A 56 -7.90 25.10 0.57
C GLN A 56 -7.17 25.94 1.63
N ALA A 57 -6.49 25.30 2.59
CA ALA A 57 -5.78 25.98 3.67
C ALA A 57 -4.43 26.56 3.22
N PHE A 58 -3.78 25.96 2.22
CA PHE A 58 -2.44 26.29 1.74
C PHE A 58 -2.41 26.44 0.20
N PRO A 59 -3.19 27.39 -0.37
CA PRO A 59 -3.33 27.51 -1.83
C PRO A 59 -2.02 27.83 -2.55
N ASP A 60 -1.08 28.51 -1.89
CA ASP A 60 0.22 28.87 -2.46
C ASP A 60 1.19 27.69 -2.57
N GLU A 61 0.98 26.62 -1.79
CA GLU A 61 1.80 25.40 -1.84
C GLU A 61 1.37 24.45 -2.96
N ILE A 62 0.21 24.70 -3.59
CA ILE A 62 -0.27 23.91 -4.73
C ILE A 62 0.61 24.23 -5.95
N PRO A 63 1.24 23.20 -6.56
CA PRO A 63 2.01 23.38 -7.78
C PRO A 63 1.18 24.11 -8.85
N PRO A 64 1.76 25.08 -9.60
CA PRO A 64 1.02 25.84 -10.59
C PRO A 64 0.29 24.98 -11.62
N SER A 65 0.83 23.80 -11.94
CA SER A 65 0.24 22.85 -12.89
C SER A 65 -0.98 22.09 -12.36
N GLN A 66 -1.33 22.24 -11.07
CA GLN A 66 -2.42 21.53 -10.39
C GLN A 66 -3.45 22.47 -9.77
N ARG A 67 -3.21 23.79 -9.76
CA ARG A 67 -4.25 24.78 -9.44
C ARG A 67 -5.33 24.70 -10.52
N GLY A 68 -6.52 24.19 -10.18
CA GLY A 68 -7.66 24.20 -11.10
C GLY A 68 -7.94 25.63 -11.59
N ASP A 69 -8.36 25.78 -12.86
CA ASP A 69 -8.72 27.04 -13.53
C ASP A 69 -9.98 27.73 -12.92
N GLY A 70 -10.05 27.82 -11.59
CA GLY A 70 -11.13 28.46 -10.86
C GLY A 70 -10.69 29.81 -10.31
N THR A 71 -11.24 30.88 -10.88
CA THR A 71 -11.23 32.28 -10.43
C THR A 71 -10.01 33.15 -10.80
N ALA A 72 -9.94 33.53 -12.08
CA ALA A 72 -9.57 34.91 -12.40
C ALA A 72 -10.73 35.82 -11.98
N ALA A 73 -10.61 36.46 -10.82
CA ALA A 73 -11.43 37.61 -10.47
C ALA A 73 -10.95 38.83 -11.25
N ALA A 74 -11.83 39.42 -12.06
CA ALA A 74 -11.80 40.82 -12.51
C ALA A 74 -13.24 41.26 -12.83
#